data_AF-A0A0S8GHA3-F1
#
_entry.id   AF-A0A0S8GHA3-F1
#
_cell.length_a   1.000
_cell.length_b   1.000
_cell.length_c   1.000
_cell.angle_alpha   90.00
_cell.angle_beta   90.00
_cell.angle_gamma   90.00
#
_symmetry.space_group_name_H-M   'P 1'
#
loop_
_entity.id
_entity.type
_entity.pdbx_description
1 polymer ?
#
loop_
_entity_poly.entity_id
_entity_poly.type
_entity_poly.pdbx_seq_one_letter_code
_entity_poly.pdbx_strand_id
1 'polypeptide(L)'
;MSTCKDFRKHLIDLVERKLSARDRRELDEHRARCASCQEEYHELERLCELLDADEVVLPEKEFFDRVRRQVRERELPVRGRALRKIARILVPVAVIVAIVLLVPRHEKTVEIAVPTAVLLEDRDLAQLGLNGVVTEQLLDELSIVEDALSPGLDEMLDELTESEQDQFVDELVALYGNGT
;
A
#
# COMPACT_ATOMS: atom_id res chain seq x y z
N MET A 1 -4.10 35.42 36.06
CA MET A 1 -3.46 34.95 34.81
C MET A 1 -2.27 34.03 35.07
N SER A 2 -1.44 34.25 36.10
CA SER A 2 -0.37 33.30 36.49
C SER A 2 -0.94 31.97 37.02
N THR A 3 -1.95 32.04 37.87
CA THR A 3 -2.60 30.86 38.49
C THR A 3 -3.22 29.87 37.49
N CYS A 4 -3.81 30.34 36.38
CA CYS A 4 -4.34 29.46 35.34
C CYS A 4 -3.23 28.72 34.56
N LYS A 5 -2.08 29.37 34.36
CA LYS A 5 -0.93 28.71 33.70
C LYS A 5 -0.35 27.62 34.59
N ASP A 6 -0.29 27.87 35.89
CA ASP A 6 0.19 26.89 36.86
C ASP A 6 -0.82 25.73 37.01
N PHE A 7 -2.12 26.02 36.93
CA PHE A 7 -3.16 24.99 36.88
C PHE A 7 -3.02 24.06 35.67
N ARG A 8 -2.84 24.62 34.46
CA ARG A 8 -2.65 23.80 33.24
C ARG A 8 -1.43 22.89 33.31
N LYS A 9 -0.32 23.34 33.93
CA LYS A 9 0.89 22.51 34.09
C LYS A 9 0.65 21.29 34.98
N HIS A 10 -0.18 21.45 36.01
CA HIS A 10 -0.46 20.40 37.00
C HIS A 10 -1.79 19.69 36.77
N LEU A 11 -2.46 19.95 35.64
CA LEU A 11 -3.77 19.39 35.32
C LEU A 11 -3.73 17.86 35.20
N ILE A 12 -2.72 17.33 34.51
CA ILE A 12 -2.53 15.89 34.34
C ILE A 12 -2.22 15.24 35.69
N ASP A 13 -1.30 15.81 36.47
CA ASP A 13 -0.95 15.32 37.80
C ASP A 13 -2.15 15.34 38.77
N LEU A 14 -3.09 16.27 38.56
CA LEU A 14 -4.34 16.37 39.30
C LEU A 14 -5.30 15.23 38.95
N VAL A 15 -5.51 14.95 37.66
CA VAL A 15 -6.36 13.84 37.19
C VAL A 15 -5.78 12.49 37.61
N GLU A 16 -4.46 12.30 37.47
CA GLU A 16 -3.77 11.07 37.88
C GLU A 16 -3.57 10.93 39.41
N ARG A 17 -4.06 11.90 40.20
CA ARG A 17 -3.96 11.95 41.68
C ARG A 17 -2.51 11.91 42.21
N LYS A 18 -1.53 12.37 41.43
CA LYS A 18 -0.09 12.38 41.78
C LYS A 18 0.35 13.63 42.56
N LEU A 19 -0.49 14.65 42.65
CA LEU A 19 -0.18 15.87 43.42
C LEU A 19 -0.21 15.65 44.92
N SER A 20 0.58 16.44 45.66
CA SER A 20 0.54 16.50 47.12
C SER A 20 -0.82 17.00 47.61
N ALA A 21 -1.21 16.64 48.84
CA ALA A 21 -2.50 17.05 49.41
C ALA A 21 -2.66 18.58 49.53
N ARG A 22 -1.55 19.31 49.64
CA ARG A 22 -1.54 20.77 49.69
C ARG A 22 -1.82 21.37 48.31
N ASP A 23 -1.05 20.97 47.31
CA ASP A 23 -1.15 21.51 45.95
C ASP A 23 -2.50 21.19 45.32
N ARG A 24 -3.03 19.98 45.61
CA ARG A 24 -4.37 19.57 45.19
C ARG A 24 -5.45 20.51 45.70
N ARG A 25 -5.42 20.89 46.98
CA ARG A 25 -6.40 21.83 47.55
C ARG A 25 -6.32 23.21 46.90
N GLU A 26 -5.11 23.72 46.69
CA GLU A 26 -4.90 25.02 46.05
C GLU A 26 -5.44 25.04 44.61
N LEU A 27 -5.22 23.96 43.85
CA LEU A 27 -5.73 23.79 42.48
C LEU A 27 -7.24 23.56 42.43
N ASP A 28 -7.80 22.79 43.37
CA ASP A 28 -9.24 22.57 43.49
C ASP A 28 -10.00 23.87 43.81
N GLU A 29 -9.44 24.69 44.71
CA GLU A 29 -9.98 26.03 44.99
C GLU A 29 -9.92 26.94 43.78
N HIS A 30 -8.85 26.86 42.99
CA HIS A 30 -8.73 27.63 41.75
C HIS A 30 -9.76 27.18 40.70
N ARG A 31 -9.89 25.87 40.47
CA ARG A 31 -10.87 25.28 39.55
C ARG A 31 -12.30 25.70 39.91
N ALA A 32 -12.66 25.69 41.19
CA ALA A 32 -13.98 26.09 41.65
C ALA A 32 -14.31 27.59 41.40
N ARG A 33 -13.29 28.44 41.22
CA ARG A 33 -13.46 29.88 40.98
C ARG A 33 -13.25 30.29 39.53
N CYS A 34 -12.74 29.41 38.66
CA CYS A 34 -12.40 29.73 37.27
C CYS A 34 -13.10 28.78 36.30
N ALA A 35 -14.12 29.29 35.59
CA ALA A 35 -14.90 28.52 34.63
C ALA A 35 -14.04 27.89 33.51
N SER A 36 -13.07 28.63 32.98
CA SER A 36 -12.16 28.10 31.93
C SER A 36 -11.32 26.92 32.42
N CYS A 37 -10.80 26.98 33.64
CA CYS A 37 -10.02 25.86 34.21
C CYS A 37 -10.92 24.67 34.59
N GLN A 38 -12.19 24.93 34.92
CA GLN A 38 -13.18 23.88 35.15
C GLN A 38 -13.54 23.13 33.86
N GLU A 39 -13.76 23.85 32.77
CA GLU A 39 -14.03 23.26 31.45
C GLU A 39 -12.86 22.38 30.99
N GLU A 40 -11.63 22.89 31.05
CA GLU A 40 -10.42 22.15 30.68
C GLU A 40 -10.24 20.85 31.50
N TYR A 41 -10.52 20.91 32.80
CA TYR A 41 -10.46 19.73 33.66
C TYR A 41 -11.48 18.67 33.25
N HIS A 42 -12.72 19.09 32.98
CA HIS A 42 -13.80 18.18 32.63
C HIS A 42 -13.64 17.58 31.23
N GLU A 43 -13.05 18.32 30.28
CA GLU A 43 -12.64 17.75 28.99
C GLU A 43 -11.59 16.65 29.16
N LEU A 44 -10.59 16.87 30.00
CA LEU A 44 -9.55 15.89 30.27
C LEU A 44 -10.10 14.66 31.02
N GLU A 45 -10.98 14.87 32.00
CA GLU A 45 -11.63 13.79 32.74
C GLU A 45 -12.46 12.89 31.81
N ARG A 46 -13.25 13.48 30.90
CA ARG A 46 -13.99 12.72 29.87
C ARG A 46 -13.07 11.93 28.94
N LEU A 47 -11.93 12.49 28.55
CA LEU A 47 -10.96 11.78 27.72
C LEU A 47 -10.40 10.56 28.47
N CYS A 48 -10.05 10.71 29.74
CA CYS A 48 -9.61 9.60 30.58
C CYS A 48 -10.71 8.53 30.74
N GLU A 49 -11.96 8.93 30.99
CA GLU A 49 -13.09 7.98 31.08
C GLU A 49 -13.29 7.18 29.78
N LEU A 50 -13.12 7.81 28.62
CA LEU A 50 -13.19 7.12 27.33
C LEU A 50 -12.04 6.12 27.13
N LEU A 51 -10.84 6.46 27.59
CA LEU A 51 -9.68 5.58 27.52
C LEU A 51 -9.78 4.40 28.50
N ASP A 52 -10.34 4.62 29.69
CA ASP A 52 -10.58 3.57 30.68
C ASP A 52 -11.72 2.64 30.25
N ALA A 53 -12.70 3.13 29.46
CA ALA A 53 -13.75 2.30 28.90
C ALA A 53 -13.22 1.22 27.94
N ASP A 54 -12.03 1.42 27.37
CA ASP A 54 -11.30 0.47 26.53
C ASP A 54 -10.39 -0.47 27.34
N GLU A 55 -10.53 -0.54 28.67
CA GLU A 55 -9.90 -1.61 29.46
C GLU A 55 -10.47 -2.97 29.04
N VAL A 56 -9.85 -3.57 28.03
CA VAL A 56 -10.13 -4.92 27.57
C VAL A 56 -9.64 -5.87 28.66
N VAL A 57 -10.61 -6.45 29.37
CA VAL A 57 -10.33 -7.56 30.29
C VAL A 57 -9.70 -8.68 29.47
N LEU A 58 -8.40 -8.91 29.70
CA LEU A 58 -7.68 -9.98 29.04
C LEU A 58 -8.35 -11.31 29.41
N PRO A 59 -8.75 -12.15 28.44
CA PRO A 59 -9.35 -13.45 28.75
C PRO A 59 -8.42 -14.30 29.61
N GLU A 60 -9.01 -15.21 30.40
CA GLU A 60 -8.24 -16.15 31.22
C GLU A 60 -7.30 -17.00 30.36
N LYS A 61 -6.17 -17.45 30.93
CA LYS A 61 -5.16 -18.26 30.21
C LYS A 61 -5.76 -19.48 29.51
N GLU A 62 -6.78 -20.10 30.11
CA GLU A 62 -7.48 -21.25 29.53
C GLU A 62 -8.18 -20.94 28.20
N PHE A 63 -8.64 -19.70 28.00
CA PHE A 63 -9.22 -19.26 26.73
C PHE A 63 -8.18 -19.34 25.61
N PHE A 64 -6.98 -18.84 25.86
CA PHE A 64 -5.88 -18.88 24.90
C PHE A 64 -5.46 -20.31 24.58
N ASP A 65 -5.41 -21.19 25.57
CA ASP A 65 -5.10 -22.61 25.37
C ASP A 65 -6.16 -23.33 24.52
N ARG A 66 -7.44 -23.02 24.73
CA ARG A 66 -8.54 -23.55 23.89
C ARG A 66 -8.44 -23.06 22.45
N VAL A 67 -8.21 -21.76 22.24
CA VAL A 67 -8.05 -21.17 20.89
C VAL A 67 -6.83 -21.78 20.19
N ARG A 68 -5.70 -21.90 20.89
CA ARG A 68 -4.47 -22.50 20.34
C ARG A 68 -4.69 -23.95 19.93
N ARG A 69 -5.42 -24.72 20.74
CA ARG A 69 -5.79 -26.10 20.41
C ARG A 69 -6.69 -26.15 19.18
N GLN A 70 -7.72 -25.32 19.12
CA GLN A 70 -8.65 -25.27 17.99
C GLN A 70 -7.97 -24.86 16.67
N VAL A 71 -7.01 -23.93 16.71
CA VAL A 71 -6.23 -23.54 15.53
C VAL A 71 -5.28 -24.65 15.08
N ARG A 72 -4.68 -25.39 16.03
CA ARG A 72 -3.79 -26.52 15.73
C ARG A 72 -4.55 -27.74 15.18
N GLU A 73 -5.75 -28.01 15.69
CA GLU A 73 -6.62 -29.11 15.26
C GLU A 73 -7.34 -28.82 13.94
N ARG A 74 -7.44 -27.54 13.55
CA ARG A 74 -7.72 -27.15 12.16
C ARG A 74 -6.48 -27.43 11.32
N GLU A 75 -6.19 -28.71 11.11
CA GLU A 75 -5.33 -29.15 10.03
C GLU A 75 -5.88 -28.54 8.74
N LEU A 76 -5.13 -27.58 8.17
CA LEU A 76 -5.42 -26.99 6.87
C LEU A 76 -5.67 -28.16 5.90
N PRO A 77 -6.85 -28.27 5.26
CA PRO A 77 -7.16 -29.41 4.41
C PRO A 77 -6.04 -29.57 3.40
N VAL A 78 -5.33 -30.69 3.54
CA VAL A 78 -4.00 -30.89 2.96
C VAL A 78 -4.05 -30.56 1.46
N ARG A 79 -3.12 -29.70 1.05
CA ARG A 79 -2.79 -29.21 -0.31
C ARG A 79 -2.70 -30.29 -1.40
N GLY A 80 -2.94 -31.56 -1.12
CA GLY A 80 -2.83 -32.70 -2.04
C GLY A 80 -3.70 -32.58 -3.30
N ARG A 81 -4.90 -31.96 -3.23
CA ARG A 81 -5.71 -31.71 -4.44
C ARG A 81 -5.13 -30.59 -5.32
N ALA A 82 -4.64 -29.51 -4.70
CA ALA A 82 -4.05 -28.39 -5.43
C ALA A 82 -2.71 -28.80 -6.08
N LEU A 83 -1.87 -29.52 -5.32
CA LEU A 83 -0.61 -30.08 -5.82
C LEU A 83 -0.83 -31.09 -6.96
N ARG A 84 -1.88 -31.93 -6.89
CA ARG A 84 -2.25 -32.81 -8.01
C ARG A 84 -2.65 -32.05 -9.27
N LYS A 85 -3.40 -30.94 -9.12
CA LYS A 85 -3.80 -30.10 -10.27
C LYS A 85 -2.58 -29.44 -10.91
N ILE A 86 -1.68 -28.89 -10.09
CA ILE A 86 -0.44 -28.25 -10.56
C ILE A 86 0.48 -29.27 -11.23
N ALA A 87 0.67 -30.44 -10.62
CA ALA A 87 1.50 -31.51 -11.20
C ALA A 87 0.94 -32.03 -12.54
N ARG A 88 -0.39 -32.10 -12.70
CA ARG A 88 -1.01 -32.52 -13.97
C ARG A 88 -0.75 -31.55 -15.13
N ILE A 89 -0.46 -30.27 -14.83
CA ILE A 89 -0.15 -29.24 -15.83
C ILE A 89 1.35 -29.11 -16.04
N LEU A 90 2.16 -29.11 -14.98
CA LEU A 90 3.62 -28.92 -15.10
C LEU A 90 4.33 -30.11 -15.76
N VAL A 91 3.86 -31.34 -15.54
CA VAL A 91 4.48 -32.54 -16.14
C VAL A 91 4.45 -32.51 -17.67
N PRO A 92 3.30 -32.31 -18.37
CA PRO A 92 3.30 -32.27 -19.83
C PRO A 92 4.11 -31.09 -20.38
N VAL A 93 4.10 -29.93 -19.72
CA VAL A 93 4.90 -28.77 -20.13
C VAL A 93 6.40 -29.08 -20.05
N ALA A 94 6.85 -29.68 -18.95
CA ALA A 94 8.25 -30.06 -18.79
C ALA A 94 8.69 -31.10 -19.83
N VAL A 95 7.81 -32.05 -20.19
CA VAL A 95 8.08 -33.04 -21.25
C VAL A 95 8.21 -32.36 -22.62
N ILE A 96 7.34 -31.42 -22.97
CA ILE A 96 7.42 -30.67 -24.23
C ILE A 96 8.72 -29.87 -24.29
N VAL A 97 9.08 -29.15 -23.22
CA VAL A 97 10.34 -28.39 -23.15
C VAL A 97 11.54 -29.32 -23.31
N ALA A 98 11.54 -30.47 -22.64
CA ALA A 98 12.61 -31.46 -22.78
C ALA A 98 12.72 -31.99 -24.22
N ILE A 99 11.59 -32.24 -24.90
CA ILE A 99 11.57 -32.66 -26.30
C ILE A 99 12.12 -31.54 -27.20
N VAL A 100 11.69 -30.30 -27.02
CA VAL A 100 12.18 -29.14 -27.80
C VAL A 100 13.69 -28.93 -27.63
N LEU A 101 14.23 -29.16 -26.43
CA LEU A 101 15.67 -29.10 -26.16
C LEU A 101 16.45 -30.28 -26.76
N LEU A 102 15.84 -31.46 -26.86
CA LEU A 102 16.46 -32.68 -27.40
C LEU A 102 16.40 -32.78 -28.93
N VAL A 103 15.48 -32.07 -29.59
CA VAL A 103 15.42 -32.04 -31.05
C VAL A 103 16.62 -31.23 -31.57
N PRO A 104 17.54 -31.84 -32.34
CA PRO A 104 18.65 -31.12 -32.93
C PRO A 104 18.08 -30.04 -33.86
N ARG A 105 18.34 -28.77 -33.53
CA ARG A 105 17.98 -27.64 -34.36
C ARG A 105 18.75 -27.72 -35.67
N HIS A 106 18.10 -28.23 -36.71
CA HIS A 106 18.59 -28.04 -38.07
C HIS A 106 18.37 -26.57 -38.44
N GLU A 107 19.40 -25.76 -38.26
CA GLU A 107 19.43 -24.37 -38.74
C GLU A 107 19.38 -24.39 -40.27
N LYS A 108 18.17 -24.32 -40.82
CA LYS A 108 17.96 -23.87 -42.19
C LYS A 108 17.84 -22.35 -42.11
N THR A 109 18.97 -21.67 -42.15
CA THR A 109 19.02 -20.22 -42.33
C THR A 109 18.38 -19.90 -43.67
N VAL A 110 17.15 -19.41 -43.65
CA VAL A 110 16.55 -18.74 -44.80
C VAL A 110 17.07 -17.32 -44.76
N GLU A 111 18.00 -16.99 -45.64
CA GLU A 111 18.49 -15.62 -45.82
C GLU A 111 17.34 -14.78 -46.37
N ILE A 112 16.66 -14.05 -45.48
CA ILE A 112 15.71 -13.02 -45.86
C ILE A 112 16.51 -11.73 -45.96
N ALA A 113 16.69 -11.22 -47.18
CA ALA A 113 17.31 -9.92 -47.40
C ALA A 113 16.34 -8.82 -46.91
N VAL A 114 16.55 -8.33 -45.69
CA VAL A 114 15.79 -7.20 -45.15
C VAL A 114 16.48 -5.91 -45.59
N PRO A 115 15.79 -4.99 -46.29
CA PRO A 115 16.34 -3.69 -46.62
C PRO A 115 16.65 -2.91 -45.34
N THR A 116 17.93 -2.58 -45.12
CA THR A 116 18.41 -1.81 -43.97
C THR A 116 17.86 -0.38 -43.91
N ALA A 117 17.09 0.05 -44.90
CA ALA A 117 16.40 1.33 -44.91
C ALA A 117 15.29 1.44 -43.85
N VAL A 118 14.71 0.33 -43.38
CA VAL A 118 13.59 0.35 -42.41
C VAL A 118 14.08 0.29 -40.95
N LEU A 119 15.35 -0.05 -40.71
CA LEU A 119 15.92 -0.20 -39.35
C LEU A 119 16.72 1.01 -38.86
N LEU A 120 16.75 2.10 -39.64
CA LEU A 120 17.54 3.29 -39.34
C LEU A 120 16.73 4.43 -38.70
N GLU A 121 15.43 4.28 -38.53
CA GLU A 121 14.60 5.38 -38.01
C GLU A 121 14.49 5.42 -36.48
N ASP A 122 14.71 4.32 -35.75
CA ASP A 122 14.73 4.40 -34.27
C ASP A 122 15.81 3.54 -33.63
N ARG A 123 16.96 4.19 -33.37
CA ARG A 123 18.07 3.60 -32.60
C ARG A 123 17.69 3.31 -31.15
N ASP A 124 16.71 4.02 -30.60
CA ASP A 124 16.33 3.90 -29.19
C ASP A 124 15.46 2.66 -28.96
N LEU A 125 14.56 2.33 -29.90
CA LEU A 125 13.75 1.10 -29.84
C LEU A 125 14.60 -0.16 -30.04
N ALA A 126 15.59 -0.11 -30.91
CA ALA A 126 16.49 -1.24 -31.16
C ALA A 126 17.34 -1.61 -29.93
N GLN A 127 17.74 -0.64 -29.11
CA GLN A 127 18.46 -0.89 -27.86
C GLN A 127 17.55 -1.44 -26.75
N LEU A 128 16.28 -1.03 -26.72
CA LEU A 128 15.31 -1.52 -25.74
C LEU A 128 14.87 -2.96 -26.01
N GLY A 129 14.75 -3.35 -27.29
CA GLY A 129 14.47 -4.74 -27.69
C GLY A 129 15.61 -5.72 -27.38
N LEU A 130 16.87 -5.28 -27.47
CA LEU A 130 18.05 -6.12 -27.18
C LEU A 130 18.24 -6.42 -25.69
N ASN A 131 17.73 -5.55 -24.80
CA ASN A 131 17.81 -5.75 -23.35
C ASN A 131 16.69 -6.63 -22.77
N GLY A 132 15.77 -7.13 -23.60
CA GLY A 132 14.69 -8.03 -23.18
C GLY A 132 13.67 -7.40 -22.22
N VAL A 133 13.68 -6.07 -22.08
CA VAL A 133 12.76 -5.32 -21.20
C VAL A 133 11.39 -5.15 -21.86
N VAL A 134 11.35 -5.10 -23.20
CA VAL A 134 10.11 -5.03 -23.97
C VAL A 134 9.91 -6.37 -24.65
N THR A 135 9.03 -7.20 -24.10
CA THR A 135 8.61 -8.47 -24.72
C THR A 135 7.39 -8.21 -25.62
N GLU A 136 7.21 -9.02 -26.67
CA GLU A 136 6.03 -8.92 -27.55
C GLU A 136 4.71 -8.99 -26.77
N GLN A 137 4.71 -9.71 -25.66
CA GLN A 137 3.56 -9.83 -24.77
C GLN A 137 3.24 -8.54 -24.00
N LEU A 138 4.27 -7.77 -23.64
CA LEU A 138 4.12 -6.43 -23.03
C LEU A 138 3.64 -5.40 -24.05
N LEU A 139 4.04 -5.54 -25.31
CA LEU A 139 3.56 -4.71 -26.41
C LEU A 139 2.07 -4.99 -26.69
N ASP A 140 1.65 -6.25 -26.68
CA ASP A 140 0.24 -6.62 -26.80
C ASP A 140 -0.59 -6.08 -25.60
N GLU A 141 -0.07 -6.16 -24.38
CA GLU A 141 -0.74 -5.61 -23.19
C GLU A 141 -0.85 -4.08 -23.25
N LEU A 142 0.20 -3.39 -23.69
CA LEU A 142 0.19 -1.94 -23.86
C LEU A 142 -0.76 -1.51 -24.97
N SER A 143 -0.82 -2.24 -26.09
CA SER A 143 -1.76 -1.97 -27.18
C SER A 143 -3.22 -2.11 -26.74
N ILE A 144 -3.54 -3.08 -25.88
CA ILE A 144 -4.89 -3.22 -25.31
C ILE A 144 -5.24 -2.05 -24.39
N VAL A 145 -4.26 -1.54 -23.63
CA VAL A 145 -4.45 -0.38 -22.74
C VAL A 145 -4.58 0.91 -23.55
N GLU A 146 -3.80 1.07 -24.61
CA GLU A 146 -3.89 2.17 -25.56
C GLU A 146 -5.26 2.20 -26.24
N ASP A 147 -5.74 1.07 -26.78
CA ASP A 147 -7.08 0.96 -27.38
C ASP A 147 -8.21 1.27 -26.39
N ALA A 148 -8.00 0.99 -25.10
CA ALA A 148 -8.99 1.28 -24.05
C ALA A 148 -8.98 2.74 -23.59
N LEU A 149 -7.85 3.45 -23.73
CA LEU A 149 -7.68 4.84 -23.31
C LEU A 149 -7.86 5.83 -24.46
N SER A 150 -7.50 5.45 -25.69
CA SER A 150 -7.51 6.29 -26.89
C SER A 150 -8.87 6.91 -27.24
N PRO A 151 -10.03 6.21 -27.18
CA PRO A 151 -11.29 6.80 -27.64
C PRO A 151 -11.84 7.91 -26.74
N GLY A 152 -11.24 8.16 -25.56
CA GLY A 152 -11.62 9.27 -24.69
C GLY A 152 -10.51 10.28 -24.43
N LEU A 153 -9.24 9.89 -24.56
CA LEU A 153 -8.12 10.80 -24.31
C LEU A 153 -7.95 11.82 -25.42
N ASP A 154 -8.06 11.40 -26.69
CA ASP A 154 -7.85 12.31 -27.82
C ASP A 154 -8.94 13.39 -27.89
N GLU A 155 -10.20 13.01 -27.61
CA GLU A 155 -11.33 13.94 -27.55
C GLU A 155 -11.22 14.90 -26.35
N MET A 156 -10.71 14.43 -25.19
CA MET A 156 -10.42 15.30 -24.04
C MET A 156 -9.22 16.23 -24.27
N LEU A 157 -8.19 15.77 -24.98
CA LEU A 157 -6.99 16.55 -25.25
C LEU A 157 -7.24 17.65 -26.28
N ASP A 158 -8.09 17.39 -27.27
CA ASP A 158 -8.54 18.37 -28.27
C ASP A 158 -9.44 19.47 -27.67
N GLU A 159 -10.10 19.21 -26.52
CA GLU A 159 -10.88 20.22 -25.78
C GLU A 159 -10.01 21.14 -24.90
N LEU A 160 -8.76 20.77 -24.61
CA LEU A 160 -7.85 21.52 -23.74
C LEU A 160 -7.00 22.51 -24.54
N THR A 161 -6.84 23.72 -24.01
CA THR A 161 -5.93 24.72 -24.59
C THR A 161 -4.46 24.36 -24.34
N GLU A 162 -3.54 24.83 -25.18
CA GLU A 162 -2.09 24.54 -25.06
C GLU A 162 -1.56 24.82 -23.63
N SER A 163 -2.05 25.86 -22.96
CA SER A 163 -1.67 26.18 -21.58
C SER A 163 -2.18 25.20 -20.53
N GLU A 164 -3.33 24.56 -20.78
CA GLU A 164 -3.91 23.56 -19.86
C GLU A 164 -3.25 22.19 -20.04
N GLN A 165 -2.80 21.88 -21.27
CA GLN A 165 -2.02 20.68 -21.55
C GLN A 165 -0.66 20.72 -20.84
N ASP A 166 0.05 21.86 -20.89
CA ASP A 166 1.32 22.04 -20.17
C ASP A 166 1.14 21.87 -18.64
N GLN A 167 0.05 22.40 -18.09
CA GLN A 167 -0.26 22.27 -16.66
C GLN A 167 -0.58 20.82 -16.26
N PHE A 168 -1.27 20.08 -17.12
CA PHE A 168 -1.58 18.67 -16.90
C PHE A 168 -0.32 17.79 -16.93
N VAL A 169 0.62 18.06 -17.84
CA VAL A 169 1.91 17.37 -17.89
C VAL A 169 2.74 17.64 -16.64
N ASP A 170 2.80 18.89 -16.18
CA ASP A 170 3.50 19.27 -14.95
C ASP A 170 2.93 18.54 -13.72
N GLU A 171 1.60 18.40 -13.62
CA GLU A 171 0.95 17.66 -12.53
C GLU A 171 1.27 16.16 -12.59
N LEU A 172 1.28 15.55 -13.77
CA LEU A 172 1.63 14.13 -13.93
C LEU A 172 3.11 13.87 -13.57
N VAL A 173 4.01 14.75 -14.00
CA VAL A 173 5.43 14.66 -13.65
C VAL A 173 5.63 14.85 -12.14
N ALA A 174 4.89 15.73 -11.49
CA ALA A 174 4.95 15.88 -10.04
C ALA A 174 4.44 14.65 -9.27
N LEU A 175 3.40 13.98 -9.78
CA LEU A 175 2.78 12.80 -9.17
C LEU A 175 3.60 11.53 -9.32
N TYR A 176 4.18 11.31 -10.50
CA TYR A 176 4.85 10.04 -10.85
C TYR A 176 6.37 10.17 -11.02
N GLY A 177 6.90 11.37 -11.19
CA GLY A 177 8.34 11.63 -11.38
C GLY A 177 9.18 11.57 -10.10
N ASN A 178 8.56 11.46 -8.91
CA ASN A 178 9.28 11.30 -7.63
C ASN A 178 9.65 9.83 -7.30
N GLY A 179 9.51 8.93 -8.28
CA GLY A 179 9.80 7.50 -8.18
C GLY A 179 11.13 7.08 -8.83
N THR A 180 12.22 7.82 -8.63
CA THR A 180 13.60 7.37 -8.89
C THR A 180 14.56 7.96 -7.88
#